data_AF-A0A3M1NR35-F1
#
_entry.id   AF-A0A3M1NR35-F1
#
_cell.length_a   1.000
_cell.length_b   1.000
_cell.length_c   1.000
_cell.angle_alpha   90.00
_cell.angle_beta   90.00
_cell.angle_gamma   90.00
#
_symmetry.space_group_name_H-M   'P 1'
#
loop_
_entity.id
_entity.type
_entity.pdbx_description
1 polymer ?
#
loop_
_entity_poly.entity_id
_entity_poly.type
_entity_poly.pdbx_seq_one_letter_code
_entity_poly.pdbx_strand_id
1 'polypeptide(L)' 'MRLSITYITEVLKDGQWKPVHEAKDMDDMFMAMCKVKLDDKQAKIRARIVNVWLDRSTMEVHVEETIA' A
#
# COMPACT_ATOMS: atom_id res chain seq x y z
N MET A 1 -21.99 5.87 -0.57
CA MET A 1 -20.86 4.93 -0.37
C MET A 1 -19.60 5.77 -0.39
N ARG A 2 -18.75 5.71 0.64
CA ARG A 2 -17.42 6.36 0.62
C ARG A 2 -16.41 5.22 0.64
N LEU A 3 -15.76 5.01 -0.50
CA LEU A 3 -14.64 4.09 -0.63
C LEU A 3 -13.37 4.89 -0.29
N SER A 4 -12.58 4.38 0.64
CA SER A 4 -11.23 4.88 0.89
C SER A 4 -10.25 3.83 0.42
N ILE A 5 -9.34 4.23 -0.47
CA ILE A 5 -8.24 3.37 -0.91
C ILE A 5 -6.95 4.04 -0.46
N THR A 6 -6.10 3.27 0.21
CA THR A 6 -4.78 3.73 0.65
C THR A 6 -3.72 2.83 0.01
N TYR A 7 -2.74 3.46 -0.64
CA TYR A 7 -1.63 2.78 -1.27
C TYR A 7 -0.38 2.95 -0.40
N ILE A 8 0.30 1.85 -0.07
CA ILE A 8 1.44 1.87 0.84
C ILE A 8 2.60 1.14 0.18
N THR A 9 3.74 1.81 0.05
CA THR A 9 5.00 1.17 -0.31
C THR A 9 5.70 0.69 0.95
N GLU A 10 6.10 -0.58 0.98
CA GLU A 10 6.82 -1.18 2.11
C GLU A 10 8.17 -1.73 1.67
N VAL A 11 9.16 -1.66 2.56
CA VAL A 11 10.50 -2.22 2.36
C VAL A 11 10.81 -3.23 3.48
N LEU A 12 11.47 -4.33 3.13
CA LEU A 12 11.94 -5.30 4.13
C LEU A 12 13.25 -4.80 4.75
N LYS A 13 13.22 -4.50 6.04
CA LYS A 13 14.39 -4.11 6.86
C LYS A 13 14.39 -4.90 8.16
N ASP A 14 15.54 -5.47 8.51
CA ASP A 14 15.71 -6.26 9.74
C ASP A 14 14.72 -7.43 9.87
N GLY A 15 14.33 -8.04 8.73
CA GLY A 15 13.34 -9.12 8.69
C GLY A 15 11.88 -8.66 8.82
N GLN A 16 11.62 -7.36 8.94
CA GLN A 16 10.28 -6.79 9.07
C GLN A 16 9.94 -5.86 7.90
N TRP A 17 8.71 -5.91 7.42
CA TRP A 17 8.20 -4.96 6.43
C TRP A 17 7.84 -3.64 7.12
N LYS A 18 8.47 -2.55 6.68
CA LYS A 18 8.24 -1.21 7.22
C LYS A 18 7.68 -0.30 6.11
N PRO A 19 6.61 0.48 6.39
CA PRO A 19 6.10 1.45 5.42
C PRO A 19 7.11 2.56 5.19
N VAL A 20 7.25 3.00 3.95
CA VAL A 20 8.18 4.07 3.56
C VAL A 20 7.50 5.20 2.79
N HIS A 21 6.35 4.94 2.18
CA HIS A 21 5.57 5.96 1.47
C HIS A 21 4.09 5.59 1.51
N GLU A 22 3.23 6.58 1.79
CA GLU A 22 1.77 6.49 1.64
C GLU A 22 1.38 7.33 0.43
N ALA A 23 0.78 6.69 -0.57
CA ALA A 23 0.45 7.27 -1.85
C ALA A 23 -1.07 7.47 -2.00
N LYS A 24 -1.43 8.49 -2.79
CA LYS A 24 -2.82 8.85 -3.07
C LYS A 24 -3.41 8.09 -4.25
N ASP A 25 -2.55 7.54 -5.10
CA ASP A 25 -2.89 6.79 -6.29
C ASP A 25 -1.80 5.75 -6.62
N MET A 26 -2.05 4.92 -7.63
CA MET A 26 -1.12 3.86 -8.04
C MET A 26 0.16 4.41 -8.68
N ASP A 27 0.11 5.56 -9.34
CA ASP A 27 1.27 6.12 -10.05
C ASP A 27 2.31 6.64 -9.04
N ASP A 28 1.86 7.35 -8.00
CA ASP A 28 2.71 7.82 -6.91
C ASP A 28 3.33 6.64 -6.14
N MET A 29 2.55 5.58 -5.89
CA MET A 29 3.07 4.34 -5.30
C MET A 29 4.15 3.69 -6.18
N PHE A 30 3.91 3.59 -7.48
CA PHE A 30 4.87 3.02 -8.43
C PHE A 30 6.17 3.82 -8.45
N MET A 31 6.07 5.15 -8.49
CA MET A 31 7.23 6.04 -8.44
C MET A 31 8.02 5.90 -7.14
N ALA A 32 7.35 5.77 -6.00
CA ALA A 32 8.00 5.52 -4.71
C ALA A 32 8.76 4.17 -4.70
N MET A 33 8.15 3.11 -5.24
CA MET A 33 8.82 1.81 -5.40
C MET A 33 10.07 1.90 -6.28
N CYS A 34 9.97 2.56 -7.43
CA CYS A 34 11.11 2.78 -8.32
C CYS A 34 12.24 3.54 -7.61
N LYS A 35 11.91 4.58 -6.84
CA LYS A 35 12.90 5.35 -6.08
C LYS A 35 13.63 4.49 -5.05
N VAL A 36 12.91 3.68 -4.26
CA VAL A 36 13.54 2.78 -3.28
C VAL A 36 14.49 1.80 -3.96
N LYS A 37 14.13 1.25 -5.13
CA LYS A 37 15.02 0.37 -5.90
C LYS A 37 16.25 1.06 -6.46
N LEU A 38 16.16 2.35 -6.79
CA LEU A 38 17.29 3.13 -7.28
C LEU A 38 18.27 3.45 -6.14
N ASP A 39 17.74 3.80 -4.96
CA ASP A 39 18.53 4.13 -3.77
C ASP A 39 19.18 2.87 -3.15
N ASP A 40 18.49 1.74 -3.16
CA ASP A 40 18.98 0.45 -2.70
C ASP A 40 18.56 -0.67 -3.67
N LYS A 41 19.49 -1.04 -4.56
CA LYS A 41 19.27 -2.07 -5.59
C LYS A 41 18.90 -3.44 -5.01
N GLN A 42 19.27 -3.72 -3.75
CA GLN A 42 18.99 -4.98 -3.08
C GLN A 42 17.74 -4.93 -2.20
N ALA A 43 17.14 -3.75 -1.99
CA ALA A 43 15.93 -3.60 -1.19
C ALA A 43 14.81 -4.51 -1.71
N LYS A 44 14.28 -5.37 -0.84
CA LYS A 44 13.01 -6.05 -1.13
C LYS A 44 11.88 -5.06 -0.83
N ILE A 45 11.08 -4.79 -1.84
CA ILE A 45 9.94 -3.87 -1.77
C ILE A 45 8.67 -4.60 -2.15
N ARG A 46 7.55 -4.14 -1.61
CA ARG A 46 6.20 -4.58 -1.97
C ARG A 46 5.23 -3.41 -1.90
N ALA A 47 4.17 -3.49 -2.67
CA ALA A 47 3.00 -2.63 -2.57
C ALA A 47 1.96 -3.30 -1.68
N ARG A 48 1.33 -2.50 -0.82
CA ARG A 48 0.14 -2.90 -0.04
C ARG A 48 -0.98 -1.91 -0.34
N ILE A 49 -2.11 -2.42 -0.82
CA ILE A 49 -3.30 -1.65 -1.14
C ILE A 49 -4.38 -2.01 -0.14
N VAL A 50 -4.88 -1.02 0.59
CA VAL A 50 -5.93 -1.20 1.60
C VAL A 50 -7.20 -0.52 1.10
N ASN A 51 -8.23 -1.32 0.83
CA ASN A 51 -9.55 -0.87 0.41
C ASN A 51 -10.48 -0.91 1.62
N VAL A 52 -11.12 0.21 1.94
CA VAL A 52 -12.09 0.32 3.04
C VAL A 52 -13.41 0.85 2.49
N TRP A 53 -14.50 0.10 2.71
CA TRP A 53 -15.85 0.53 2.33
C TRP A 53 -16.90 0.14 3.36
N LEU A 54 -18.02 0.86 3.34
CA LEU A 54 -19.20 0.58 4.14
C LEU A 54 -20.28 -0.04 3.24
N ASP A 55 -20.68 -1.28 3.56
CA ASP A 55 -21.87 -1.89 2.97
C ASP A 55 -23.11 -1.29 3.65
N ARG A 56 -23.96 -0.61 2.88
CA ARG A 56 -25.17 0.06 3.39
C ARG A 56 -26.35 -0.90 3.60
N SER A 57 -26.28 -2.11 3.05
CA SER A 57 -27.34 -3.12 3.22
C SER A 57 -27.23 -3.82 4.58
N THR A 58 -26.00 -4.06 5.05
CA THR A 58 -25.69 -4.71 6.32
C THR A 58 -25.21 -3.73 7.41
N MET A 59 -24.80 -2.52 7.02
CA MET A 59 -24.10 -1.55 7.88
C MET A 59 -22.71 -2.02 8.35
N GLU A 60 -22.11 -2.99 7.66
CA GLU A 60 -20.78 -3.52 7.97
C GLU A 60 -19.67 -2.73 7.28
N VAL A 61 -18.54 -2.56 7.98
CA VAL A 61 -17.31 -1.99 7.42
C VAL A 61 -16.43 -3.14 6.94
N HIS A 62 -16.07 -3.11 5.66
CA HIS A 62 -15.18 -4.07 5.04
C HIS A 62 -13.81 -3.47 4.82
N VAL A 63 -12.79 -4.27 5.09
CA VAL A 63 -11.38 -3.95 4.83
C VAL A 63 -10.81 -5.10 3.99
N GLU A 64 -10.27 -4.76 2.83
CA GLU A 64 -9.58 -5.71 1.95
C GLU A 64 -8.16 -5.23 1.69
N GLU A 65 -7.20 -6.14 1.85
CA GLU A 65 -5.79 -5.85 1.58
C GLU A 65 -5.27 -6.71 0.43
N THR A 66 -4.62 -6.05 -0.54
CA THR A 66 -3.89 -6.72 -1.63
C THR A 66 -2.40 -6.40 -1.50
N ILE A 67 -1.55 -7.43 -1.60
CA ILE A 67 -0.09 -7.29 -1.55
C ILE A 67 0.51 -7.73 -2.88
N ALA A 68 1.31 -6.87 -3.50
CA ALA A 68 1.99 -7.11 -4.78
C ALA A 68 3.49 -6.84 -4.68
#